data_AF-A0A1M4TXS7-F1
#
_entry.id   AF-A0A1M4TXS7-F1
#
_cell.length_a   1.000
_cell.length_b   1.000
_cell.length_c   1.000
_cell.angle_alpha   90.00
_cell.angle_beta   90.00
_cell.angle_gamma   90.00
#
_symmetry.space_group_name_H-M   'P 1'
#
loop_
_entity.id
_entity.type
_entity.pdbx_description
1 polymer ?
#
loop_
_entity_poly.entity_id
_entity_poly.type
_entity_poly.pdbx_seq_one_letter_code
_entity_poly.pdbx_strand_id
1 'polypeptide(L)' 'MKLIVGLDVSSTELDVCFLTDDDNFPVLKEASFENDQISATQIKNFILHYVEELNIDQIVIGM' A
#
# COMPACT_ATOMS: atom_id res chain seq x y z
N MET A 1 -8.70 3.42 -12.08
CA MET A 1 -7.45 3.86 -11.40
C MET A 1 -6.74 2.64 -10.84
N LYS A 2 -5.41 2.62 -10.83
CA LYS A 2 -4.60 1.56 -10.24
C LYS A 2 -4.06 1.99 -8.89
N LEU A 3 -4.09 1.07 -7.93
CA LEU A 3 -3.34 1.20 -6.68
C LEU A 3 -2.07 0.39 -6.80
N ILE A 4 -0.92 1.06 -6.81
CA ILE A 4 0.40 0.44 -6.84
C ILE A 4 0.92 0.42 -5.41
N VAL A 5 1.18 -0.76 -4.88
CA VAL A 5 1.72 -0.96 -3.53
C VAL A 5 3.14 -1.48 -3.68
N GLY A 6 4.13 -0.64 -3.38
CA GLY A 6 5.52 -1.07 -3.23
C GLY A 6 5.73 -1.55 -1.80
N LEU A 7 6.23 -2.76 -1.64
CA LEU A 7 6.64 -3.34 -0.37
C LEU A 7 8.15 -3.61 -0.42
N ASP A 8 8.90 -3.09 0.54
CA ASP A 8 10.28 -3.52 0.79
C ASP A 8 10.31 -4.24 2.13
N VAL A 9 10.78 -5.49 2.12
CA VAL A 9 10.63 -6.44 3.23
C VAL A 9 12.00 -6.79 3.79
N SER A 10 12.23 -6.43 5.04
CA SER A 10 13.41 -6.83 5.80
C SER A 10 13.06 -7.84 6.90
N SER A 11 14.05 -8.28 7.66
CA SER A 11 13.83 -9.22 8.78
C SER A 11 13.00 -8.63 9.93
N THR A 12 12.93 -7.30 10.03
CA THR A 12 12.30 -6.60 11.17
C THR A 12 11.29 -5.55 10.74
N GLU A 13 11.33 -5.10 9.49
CA GLU A 13 10.56 -3.96 9.01
C GLU A 13 9.88 -4.27 7.67
N LEU A 14 8.73 -3.64 7.46
CA LEU A 14 7.96 -3.60 6.23
C LEU A 14 7.82 -2.14 5.83
N ASP A 15 8.61 -1.71 4.86
CA ASP A 15 8.46 -0.40 4.25
C ASP A 15 7.42 -0.51 3.14
N VAL A 16 6.43 0.38 3.16
CA VAL A 16 5.35 0.37 2.18
C VAL A 16 5.11 1.76 1.60
N CYS A 17 4.94 1.79 0.28
CA CYS A 17 4.53 2.97 -0.45
C CYS A 17 3.29 2.67 -1.30
N PHE A 18 2.27 3.50 -1.17
CA PHE A 18 1.00 3.41 -1.89
C PHE A 18 0.95 4.55 -2.91
N LEU A 19 0.88 4.19 -4.19
CA LEU A 19 0.86 5.11 -5.31
C LEU A 19 -0.39 4.89 -6.15
N THR A 20 -0.78 5.90 -6.91
CA THR A 20 -1.79 5.74 -7.98
C THR A 20 -1.18 6.08 -9.33
N ASP A 21 -1.86 5.66 -10.40
CA ASP A 21 -1.56 6.09 -11.77
C ASP A 21 -2.24 7.43 -12.14
N ASP A 22 -2.75 8.17 -11.16
CA ASP A 22 -3.31 9.53 -11.33
C ASP A 22 -2.26 10.60 -11.03
N ASP A 23 -1.97 11.45 -12.02
CA ASP A 23 -0.99 12.54 -11.90
C ASP A 23 -1.32 13.56 -10.78
N ASN A 24 -2.59 13.65 -10.35
CA ASN A 24 -3.00 14.56 -9.29
C ASN A 24 -2.83 13.96 -7.89
N PHE A 25 -2.81 12.63 -7.76
CA PHE A 25 -2.69 11.91 -6.49
C PHE A 25 -1.64 10.78 -6.56
N PRO A 26 -0.38 11.11 -6.90
CA PRO A 26 0.62 10.10 -7.22
C PRO A 26 1.02 9.27 -6.00
N VAL A 27 1.02 9.85 -4.79
CA VAL A 27 1.38 9.18 -3.52
C VAL A 27 0.23 9.32 -2.53
N LEU A 28 -0.31 8.20 -2.06
CA LEU A 28 -1.36 8.15 -1.04
C LEU A 28 -0.78 8.01 0.37
N LYS A 29 0.26 7.20 0.52
CA LYS A 29 0.86 6.88 1.82
C LYS A 29 2.25 6.30 1.66
N GLU A 30 3.16 6.69 2.54
CA GLU A 30 4.47 6.07 2.73
C GLU A 30 4.65 5.86 4.23
N ALA A 31 5.00 4.64 4.64
CA ALA A 31 5.17 4.30 6.05
C ALA A 31 6.01 3.03 6.23
N SER A 32 6.67 2.95 7.38
CA SER A 32 7.38 1.76 7.86
C SER A 32 6.59 1.10 8.97
N PHE A 33 6.51 -0.22 8.94
CA PHE A 33 5.85 -1.03 9.98
C PHE A 33 6.80 -2.12 10.47
N GLU A 34 6.50 -2.74 11.62
CA GLU A 34 7.21 -3.94 12.05
C GLU A 34 6.88 -5.11 11.11
N ASN A 35 7.84 -6.02 10.89
CA ASN A 35 7.58 -7.24 10.13
C ASN A 35 6.87 -8.29 11.00
N ASP A 36 5.59 -8.03 11.26
CA ASP A 36 4.71 -8.93 11.97
C ASP A 36 3.32 -9.04 11.32
N GLN A 37 2.52 -9.99 11.81
CA GLN A 37 1.19 -10.25 11.27
C GLN A 37 0.20 -9.09 11.54
N ILE A 38 0.43 -8.32 12.61
CA ILE A 38 -0.45 -7.21 13.00
C ILE A 38 -0.30 -6.08 11.98
N SER A 39 0.95 -5.70 11.70
CA SER A 39 1.36 -4.72 10.71
C SER A 39 0.96 -5.12 9.30
N ALA A 40 1.17 -6.38 8.91
CA ALA A 40 0.67 -6.88 7.62
C ALA A 40 -0.86 -6.76 7.50
N THR A 41 -1.59 -6.99 8.60
CA THR A 41 -3.05 -6.80 8.63
C THR A 41 -3.43 -5.32 8.52
N GLN A 42 -2.67 -4.41 9.12
CA GLN A 42 -2.86 -2.97 8.96
C GLN A 42 -2.64 -2.53 7.51
N ILE A 43 -1.56 -2.97 6.86
CA ILE A 43 -1.28 -2.70 5.44
C ILE A 43 -2.45 -3.16 4.57
N LYS A 44 -2.96 -4.38 4.78
CA LYS A 44 -4.16 -4.89 4.09
C LYS A 44 -5.37 -3.99 4.28
N ASN A 45 -5.61 -3.49 5.50
CA ASN A 45 -6.75 -2.62 5.77
C ASN A 45 -6.61 -1.26 5.06
N PHE A 46 -5.39 -0.72 4.94
CA PHE A 46 -5.15 0.47 4.12
C PHE A 46 -5.44 0.20 2.64
N ILE A 47 -4.98 -0.93 2.10
CA ILE A 47 -5.29 -1.32 0.71
C ILE A 47 -6.81 -1.33 0.48
N LEU A 48 -7.56 -2.02 1.35
CA LEU A 48 -9.02 -2.12 1.21
C LEU A 48 -9.70 -0.76 1.32
N HIS A 49 -9.27 0.08 2.25
CA HIS A 49 -9.80 1.43 2.41
C HIS A 49 -9.64 2.28 1.13
N TYR A 50 -8.44 2.30 0.54
CA TYR A 50 -8.20 3.05 -0.69
C TYR A 50 -8.94 2.48 -1.91
N VAL A 51 -9.11 1.16 -1.96
CA VAL A 51 -9.89 0.52 -3.03
C VAL A 51 -11.34 0.97 -3.02
N GLU A 52 -11.95 1.03 -1.84
CA GLU A 52 -13.33 1.50 -1.67
C GLU A 52 -13.46 3.01 -1.89
N GLU A 53 -12.58 3.82 -1.30
CA GLU A 53 -12.67 5.28 -1.36
C GLU A 53 -12.44 5.84 -2.77
N LEU A 54 -11.47 5.27 -3.50
CA LEU A 54 -11.02 5.78 -4.80
C LEU A 54 -11.58 4.98 -5.99
N ASN A 55 -12.43 3.98 -5.74
CA ASN A 55 -12.95 3.06 -6.75
C ASN A 55 -11.82 2.45 -7.61
N ILE A 56 -10.83 1.85 -6.94
CA ILE A 56 -9.68 1.23 -7.61
C ILE A 56 -10.12 -0.02 -8.38
N ASP A 57 -9.76 -0.09 -9.66
CA ASP A 57 -10.12 -1.21 -10.53
C ASP A 57 -9.08 -2.34 -10.48
N GLN A 58 -7.84 -2.01 -10.08
CA GLN A 58 -6.73 -2.94 -10.09
C GLN A 58 -5.71 -2.58 -8.99
N ILE A 59 -5.29 -3.60 -8.24
CA ILE A 59 -4.17 -3.51 -7.29
C ILE A 59 -2.95 -4.16 -7.92
N VAL A 60 -1.82 -3.47 -7.91
CA VAL A 60 -0.52 -3.98 -8.35
C VAL A 60 0.40 -3.97 -7.16
N ILE A 61 0.87 -5.14 -6.72
CA ILE A 61 1.79 -5.25 -5.59
C ILE A 61 3.18 -5.59 -6.15
N GLY A 62 4.14 -4.71 -5.90
CA GLY A 62 5.56 -4.96 -6.11
C GLY A 62 6.21 -5.28 -4.77
N MET A 63 7.03 -6.32 -4.73
CA MET A 63 7.92 -6.65 -3.62
C MET A 63 9.36 -6.57 -4.08
#